data_AF-A0A374CKV8-F1
#
_entry.id   AF-A0A374CKV8-F1
#
_cell.length_a   1.000
_cell.length_b   1.000
_cell.length_c   1.000
_cell.angle_alpha   90.00
_cell.angle_beta   90.00
_cell.angle_gamma   90.00
#
_symmetry.space_group_name_H-M   'P 1'
#
loop_
_entity.id
_entity.type
_entity.pdbx_description
1 polymer ?
#
loop_
_entity_poly.entity_id
_entity_poly.type
_entity_poly.pdbx_seq_one_letter_code
_entity_poly.pdbx_strand_id
1 'polypeptide(L)'
;MKKNLLIELLETGEKVSLYSPRFEGEEFTEFEKFLLTYKDSYTKDVQILIRRLDIIKEMGAEDRFFRYEGSKQDRVMALPLEKKKIITIIGTNLNGPLEITINTDN
;
A
#
# COMPACT_ATOMS: atom_id res chain seq x y z
N MET A 1 16.41 14.33 6.86
CA MET A 1 17.11 14.22 5.56
C MET A 1 16.05 13.98 4.50
N LYS A 2 15.98 14.78 3.43
CA LYS A 2 15.05 14.50 2.32
C LYS A 2 15.60 13.31 1.53
N LYS A 3 14.80 12.28 1.32
CA LYS A 3 15.10 11.16 0.40
C LYS A 3 14.20 11.29 -0.81
N ASN A 4 14.75 11.10 -2.00
CA ASN A 4 13.95 11.02 -3.22
C ASN A 4 13.21 9.68 -3.26
N LEU A 5 12.00 9.70 -3.81
CA LEU A 5 11.10 8.55 -3.88
C LEU A 5 10.76 8.28 -5.35
N LEU A 6 10.91 7.03 -5.77
CA LEU A 6 10.50 6.52 -7.07
C LEU A 6 9.23 5.69 -6.89
N ILE A 7 8.29 5.81 -7.83
CA ILE A 7 7.08 4.97 -7.85
C ILE A 7 7.27 3.93 -8.94
N GLU A 8 7.37 2.66 -8.55
CA GLU A 8 7.68 1.56 -9.44
C GLU A 8 6.47 0.68 -9.65
N LEU A 9 6.24 0.28 -10.89
CA LEU A 9 5.18 -0.66 -11.23
C LEU A 9 5.52 -2.04 -10.66
N LEU A 10 4.68 -2.55 -9.76
CA LEU A 10 4.78 -3.92 -9.26
C LEU A 10 4.13 -4.89 -10.24
N GLU A 11 2.88 -4.62 -10.58
CA GLU A 11 2.06 -5.54 -11.36
C GLU A 11 0.91 -4.76 -12.02
N THR A 12 0.46 -5.23 -13.19
CA THR A 12 -0.75 -4.72 -13.84
C THR A 12 -1.84 -5.78 -13.78
N GLY A 13 -2.98 -5.44 -13.18
CA GLY A 13 -4.20 -6.24 -13.19
C GLY A 13 -5.16 -5.80 -14.29
N GLU A 14 -6.33 -6.43 -14.35
CA GLU A 14 -7.36 -6.14 -15.36
C GLU A 14 -7.99 -4.75 -15.19
N LYS A 15 -8.20 -4.32 -13.94
CA LYS A 15 -8.87 -3.06 -13.60
C LYS A 15 -7.94 -2.00 -13.04
N VAL A 16 -6.83 -2.40 -12.42
CA VAL A 16 -5.87 -1.48 -11.79
C VAL A 16 -4.43 -1.97 -11.95
N SER A 17 -3.49 -1.03 -11.91
CA SER A 17 -2.06 -1.31 -11.75
C SER A 17 -1.63 -1.03 -10.31
N LEU A 18 -0.79 -1.91 -9.77
CA LEU A 18 -0.21 -1.78 -8.45
C LEU A 18 1.19 -1.20 -8.56
N TYR A 19 1.51 -0.25 -7.69
CA TYR A 19 2.80 0.40 -7.62
C TYR A 19 3.37 0.32 -6.21
N SER A 20 4.70 0.33 -6.09
CA SER A 20 5.38 0.43 -4.80
C SER A 20 6.38 1.58 -4.81
N PRO A 21 6.47 2.34 -3.72
CA PRO A 21 7.56 3.28 -3.54
C PRO A 21 8.90 2.57 -3.37
N ARG A 22 9.95 3.14 -3.95
CA ARG A 22 11.36 2.81 -3.69
C ARG A 22 12.13 4.08 -3.41
N PHE A 23 12.86 4.15 -2.31
CA PHE A 23 13.71 5.32 -2.08
C PHE A 23 14.97 5.23 -2.94
N GLU A 24 15.45 6.39 -3.38
CA GLU A 24 16.66 6.47 -4.19
C GLU A 24 17.87 5.87 -3.45
N GLY A 25 18.63 5.04 -4.17
CA GLY A 25 19.78 4.31 -3.63
C GLY A 25 19.45 3.00 -2.93
N GLU A 26 18.17 2.66 -2.76
CA GLU A 26 17.76 1.38 -2.18
C GLU A 26 17.48 0.35 -3.27
N GLU A 27 17.91 -0.89 -3.04
CA GLU A 27 17.77 -2.00 -3.99
C GLU A 27 16.32 -2.45 -4.15
N PHE A 28 15.60 -2.55 -3.02
CA PHE A 28 14.24 -3.07 -2.97
C PHE A 28 13.22 -1.96 -2.79
N THR A 29 12.05 -2.12 -3.42
CA THR A 29 10.83 -1.37 -3.13
C THR A 29 10.35 -1.65 -1.70
N GLU A 30 9.51 -0.77 -1.15
CA GLU A 30 8.91 -0.98 0.18
C GLU A 30 8.06 -2.26 0.24
N PHE A 31 7.42 -2.64 -0.85
CA PHE A 31 6.65 -3.89 -0.93
C PHE A 31 7.56 -5.12 -0.87
N GLU A 32 8.67 -5.12 -1.59
CA GLU A 32 9.65 -6.22 -1.55
C GLU A 32 10.29 -6.34 -0.17
N LYS A 33 10.67 -5.22 0.46
CA LYS A 33 11.18 -5.24 1.84
C LYS A 33 10.15 -5.82 2.81
N PHE A 34 8.88 -5.45 2.66
CA PHE A 34 7.80 -6.00 3.48
C PHE A 34 7.73 -7.53 3.31
N LEU A 35 7.74 -8.04 2.07
CA LEU A 35 7.72 -9.47 1.82
C LEU A 35 8.96 -10.18 2.35
N LEU A 36 10.15 -9.66 2.09
CA LEU A 36 11.41 -10.23 2.61
C LEU A 36 11.43 -10.32 4.13
N THR A 37 10.84 -9.33 4.81
CA THR A 37 10.80 -9.27 6.27
C THR A 37 9.74 -10.21 6.85
N TYR A 38 8.56 -10.31 6.24
CA TYR A 38 7.40 -10.89 6.91
C TYR A 38 6.84 -12.18 6.27
N LYS A 39 7.25 -12.56 5.05
CA LYS A 39 6.68 -13.73 4.35
C LYS A 39 6.77 -15.05 5.14
N ASP A 40 7.85 -15.22 5.90
CA ASP A 40 8.11 -16.47 6.63
C ASP A 40 7.54 -16.45 8.06
N SER A 41 7.54 -15.28 8.73
CA SER A 41 7.04 -15.17 10.12
C SER A 41 5.53 -14.91 10.21
N TYR A 42 4.93 -14.34 9.17
CA TYR A 42 3.51 -13.96 9.11
C TYR A 42 2.83 -14.54 7.88
N THR A 43 3.19 -15.77 7.48
CA THR A 43 2.78 -16.37 6.20
C THR A 43 1.26 -16.30 5.94
N LYS A 44 0.43 -16.59 6.95
CA LYS A 44 -1.04 -16.53 6.80
C LYS A 44 -1.53 -15.11 6.51
N ASP A 45 -1.02 -14.13 7.24
CA ASP A 45 -1.42 -12.72 7.08
C ASP A 45 -0.95 -12.16 5.73
N VAL A 46 0.29 -12.51 5.33
CA VAL A 46 0.82 -12.16 4.00
C VAL A 46 -0.02 -12.80 2.89
N GLN A 47 -0.41 -14.08 3.01
CA GLN A 47 -1.29 -14.73 2.03
C GLN A 47 -2.66 -14.05 1.92
N ILE A 48 -3.25 -13.63 3.04
CA ILE A 48 -4.51 -12.88 3.04
C ILE A 48 -4.35 -11.53 2.33
N LEU A 49 -3.23 -10.83 2.57
CA LEU A 49 -2.92 -9.57 1.92
C LEU A 49 -2.78 -9.74 0.40
N ILE A 50 -2.00 -10.74 -0.05
CA ILE A 50 -1.82 -11.03 -1.48
C ILE A 50 -3.17 -11.33 -2.14
N ARG A 51 -3.99 -12.20 -1.55
CA ARG A 51 -5.33 -12.52 -2.07
C ARG A 51 -6.23 -11.29 -2.24
N ARG A 52 -6.09 -10.29 -1.36
CA ARG A 52 -6.87 -9.05 -1.49
C ARG A 52 -6.36 -8.16 -2.62
N LEU A 53 -5.04 -8.12 -2.81
CA LEU A 53 -4.46 -7.44 -3.96
C LEU A 53 -4.95 -8.09 -5.27
N ASP A 54 -5.08 -9.42 -5.32
CA ASP A 54 -5.66 -10.12 -6.47
C ASP A 54 -7.11 -9.71 -6.74
N ILE A 55 -7.96 -9.70 -5.70
CA ILE A 55 -9.36 -9.23 -5.82
C ILE A 55 -9.42 -7.80 -6.36
N ILE A 56 -8.58 -6.90 -5.84
CA ILE A 56 -8.55 -5.49 -6.28
C ILE A 56 -8.03 -5.37 -7.72
N LYS A 57 -7.02 -6.15 -8.12
CA LYS A 57 -6.53 -6.21 -9.50
C LYS A 57 -7.62 -6.61 -10.49
N GLU A 58 -8.44 -7.59 -10.12
CA GLU A 58 -9.53 -8.13 -10.96
C GLU A 58 -10.78 -7.24 -10.96
N MET A 59 -11.20 -6.77 -9.79
CA MET A 59 -12.50 -6.10 -9.61
C MET A 59 -12.39 -4.57 -9.61
N GLY A 60 -11.19 -4.03 -9.42
CA GLY A 60 -10.94 -2.61 -9.23
C GLY A 60 -10.89 -2.21 -7.75
N ALA A 61 -10.30 -1.04 -7.48
CA ALA A 61 -10.17 -0.49 -6.13
C ALA A 61 -11.46 0.21 -5.66
N GLU A 62 -12.57 -0.54 -5.62
CA GLU A 62 -13.83 -0.03 -5.09
C GLU A 62 -13.83 0.07 -3.56
N ASP A 63 -14.43 1.12 -2.99
CA ASP A 63 -14.52 1.38 -1.54
C ASP A 63 -14.96 0.15 -0.71
N ARG A 64 -15.82 -0.71 -1.27
CA ARG A 64 -16.31 -1.93 -0.60
C ARG A 64 -15.21 -2.94 -0.23
N PHE A 65 -14.05 -2.86 -0.87
CA PHE A 65 -12.90 -3.72 -0.60
C PHE A 65 -11.97 -3.16 0.48
N PHE A 66 -12.28 -2.00 1.02
CA PHE A 66 -11.49 -1.30 2.03
C PHE A 66 -12.33 -0.97 3.27
N ARG A 67 -11.63 -0.63 4.36
CA ARG A 67 -12.19 -0.08 5.59
C ARG A 67 -11.69 1.36 5.75
N TYR A 68 -12.57 2.30 6.08
CA TYR A 68 -12.14 3.67 6.41
C TYR A 68 -11.24 3.69 7.66
N GLU A 69 -10.14 4.43 7.58
CA GLU A 69 -9.19 4.70 8.67
C GLU A 69 -9.09 6.21 8.89
N GLY A 70 -10.14 6.80 9.46
CA GLY A 70 -10.27 8.24 9.61
C GLY A 70 -11.69 8.70 9.31
N SER A 71 -11.86 10.00 9.05
CA SER A 71 -13.16 10.50 8.59
C SER A 71 -13.37 10.12 7.12
N LYS A 72 -14.64 10.02 6.69
CA LYS A 72 -14.96 9.79 5.26
C LYS A 72 -14.40 10.88 4.34
N GLN A 73 -14.15 12.08 4.87
CA GLN A 73 -13.62 13.21 4.11
C GLN A 73 -12.13 13.03 3.77
N ASP A 74 -11.39 12.36 4.66
CA ASP A 74 -9.94 12.13 4.50
C ASP A 74 -9.65 11.11 3.40
N ARG A 75 -10.63 10.28 3.04
CA ARG A 75 -10.52 9.18 2.05
C ARG A 75 -9.33 8.24 2.31
N VAL A 76 -8.92 8.16 3.58
CA VAL A 76 -7.92 7.20 4.05
C VAL A 76 -8.64 5.88 4.29
N MET A 77 -8.23 4.85 3.56
CA MET A 77 -8.80 3.51 3.66
C MET A 77 -7.70 2.46 3.74
N ALA A 78 -7.94 1.38 4.49
CA ALA A 78 -7.05 0.25 4.63
C ALA A 78 -7.68 -1.03 4.10
N LEU A 79 -6.85 -2.01 3.73
CA LEU A 79 -7.34 -3.36 3.50
C LEU A 79 -7.95 -3.89 4.81
N PRO A 80 -9.12 -4.56 4.77
CA PRO A 80 -9.90 -4.88 5.96
C PRO A 80 -9.28 -6.00 6.80
N LEU A 81 -8.07 -5.86 7.35
CA LEU A 81 -7.40 -6.91 8.14
C LEU A 81 -8.05 -7.04 9.52
N GLU A 82 -8.07 -8.26 10.07
CA GLU A 82 -8.49 -8.48 11.46
C GLU A 82 -7.46 -7.86 12.41
N LYS A 83 -7.73 -6.61 12.81
CA LYS A 83 -7.08 -5.83 13.89
C LYS A 83 -5.61 -6.18 14.19
N LYS A 84 -4.65 -5.69 13.40
CA LYS A 84 -3.28 -5.34 13.87
C LYS A 84 -2.67 -4.19 13.05
N LYS A 85 -1.72 -3.49 13.71
CA LYS A 85 -0.96 -2.27 13.37
C LYS A 85 -1.09 -1.75 11.94
N ILE A 86 -1.50 -0.47 11.83
CA ILE A 86 -1.78 0.22 10.57
C ILE A 86 -0.53 1.00 10.13
N ILE A 87 -0.15 0.86 8.86
CA ILE A 87 0.77 1.78 8.18
C ILE A 87 -0.11 2.63 7.27
N THR A 88 -0.18 3.93 7.54
CA THR A 88 -1.00 4.86 6.77
C THR A 88 -0.15 5.53 5.70
N ILE A 89 -0.50 5.34 4.43
CA ILE A 89 0.11 6.01 3.28
C ILE A 89 -0.91 7.00 2.72
N ILE A 90 -0.67 8.30 2.90
CA ILE A 90 -1.51 9.36 2.35
C ILE A 90 -0.84 9.86 1.07
N GLY A 91 -1.51 9.68 -0.06
CA GLY A 91 -1.16 10.29 -1.35
C GLY A 91 -2.13 11.40 -1.66
N THR A 92 -1.65 12.65 -1.77
CA THR A 92 -2.46 13.74 -2.30
C THR A 92 -1.98 14.11 -3.69
N ASN A 93 -2.92 14.21 -4.63
CA ASN A 93 -2.67 14.88 -5.89
C ASN A 93 -3.89 15.73 -6.23
N LEU A 94 -3.80 17.02 -5.93
CA LEU A 94 -4.84 17.96 -6.30
C LEU A 94 -4.43 18.89 -7.43
N ASN A 95 -3.13 19.11 -7.72
CA ASN A 95 -2.59 19.84 -8.90
C ASN A 95 -1.03 19.85 -8.94
N GLY A 96 -0.34 18.78 -8.50
CA GLY A 96 1.12 18.79 -8.34
C GLY A 96 1.77 17.39 -8.32
N PRO A 97 3.10 17.27 -8.11
CA PRO A 97 3.72 15.95 -7.93
C PRO A 97 3.08 15.22 -6.75
N LEU A 98 2.90 13.90 -6.89
CA LEU A 98 2.31 13.05 -5.85
C LEU A 98 3.15 13.15 -4.56
N GLU A 99 2.60 13.76 -3.52
CA GLU A 99 3.24 13.79 -2.21
C GLU A 99 2.76 12.60 -1.39
N ILE A 100 3.72 11.76 -0.98
CA ILE A 100 3.48 10.56 -0.16
C ILE A 100 4.03 10.81 1.25
N THR A 101 3.14 10.77 2.25
CA THR A 101 3.53 10.79 3.67
C THR A 101 3.24 9.43 4.30
N ILE A 102 4.27 8.84 4.90
CA ILE A 102 4.18 7.56 5.62
C ILE A 102 4.18 7.86 7.12
N ASN A 103 3.10 7.49 7.80
CA ASN A 103 3.02 7.52 9.26
C ASN A 103 2.97 6.10 9.81
N THR A 104 3.86 5.82 10.76
CA THR A 104 3.87 4.59 11.54
C THR A 104 3.40 4.90 12.95
N ASP A 105 2.28 4.34 13.37
CA ASP A 105 1.86 4.41 14.77
C ASP A 105 2.91 3.66 15.62
N ASN A 106 3.45 4.34 16.65
CA ASN A 106 4.33 3.75 17.65
C ASN A 106 3.60 2.65 18.43
#